data_AF-A0A950YND7-F1
#
_entry.id   AF-A0A950YND7-F1
#
_cell.length_a   1.000
_cell.length_b   1.000
_cell.length_c   1.000
_cell.angle_alpha   90.00
_cell.angle_beta   90.00
_cell.angle_gamma   90.00
#
_symmetry.space_group_name_H-M   'P 1'
#
loop_
_entity.id
_entity.type
_entity.pdbx_description
1 polymer ?
#
loop_
_entity_poly.entity_id
_entity_poly.type
_entity_poly.pdbx_seq_one_letter_code
_entity_poly.pdbx_strand_id
1 'polypeptide(L)' 'MNEPAAKKCIYPGCDRPAVPPHPLGGPQPSFCDREDHNALTAHQERQRIARERAESDERPQPPAPKRAESEEVV' A
#
# COMPACT_ATOMS: atom_id res chain seq x y z
N MET A 1 14.62 26.70 -1.66
CA MET A 1 13.31 26.31 -1.12
C MET A 1 13.30 24.79 -1.09
N ASN A 2 13.20 24.15 0.08
CA ASN A 2 13.25 22.70 0.21
C ASN A 2 11.87 22.14 -0.11
N GLU A 3 11.64 21.78 -1.38
CA GLU A 3 10.41 21.13 -1.82
C GLU A 3 10.38 19.73 -1.18
N PRO A 4 9.42 19.42 -0.29
CA PRO A 4 9.38 18.12 0.36
C PRO A 4 9.19 17.08 -0.74
N ALA A 5 10.20 16.22 -0.95
CA ALA A 5 10.19 15.18 -1.97
C ALA A 5 8.84 14.47 -1.96
N ALA A 6 8.02 14.74 -2.98
CA ALA A 6 6.65 14.26 -3.02
C ALA A 6 6.69 12.74 -3.06
N LYS A 7 6.09 12.09 -2.05
CA LYS A 7 5.95 10.63 -2.06
C LYS A 7 5.16 10.24 -3.29
N LYS A 8 5.49 9.11 -3.91
CA LYS A 8 4.70 8.58 -5.03
C LYS A 8 3.37 8.03 -4.51
N CYS A 9 2.33 8.11 -5.33
CA CYS A 9 1.05 7.46 -5.06
C CYS A 9 1.25 5.97 -4.77
N ILE A 10 0.70 5.48 -3.66
CA ILE A 10 0.83 4.06 -3.27
C ILE A 10 -0.18 3.13 -3.96
N TYR A 11 -0.98 3.65 -4.88
CA TYR A 11 -1.93 2.85 -5.64
C TYR A 11 -1.17 1.92 -6.60
N PRO A 12 -1.45 0.61 -6.61
CA PRO A 12 -0.72 -0.34 -7.46
C PRO A 12 -0.82 0.05 -8.94
N GLY A 13 0.33 0.17 -9.61
CA GLY A 13 0.41 0.58 -11.02
C GLY A 13 0.29 2.10 -11.25
N CYS A 14 0.28 2.93 -10.20
CA CYS A 14 0.29 4.39 -10.35
C CYS A 14 1.69 4.98 -10.14
N ASP A 15 2.15 5.77 -11.12
CA ASP A 15 3.44 6.47 -11.05
C ASP A 15 3.35 7.96 -10.72
N ARG A 16 2.13 8.48 -10.49
CA ARG A 16 1.92 9.91 -10.19
C ARG A 16 2.43 10.27 -8.79
N PRO A 17 2.86 11.53 -8.58
CA PRO A 17 3.14 12.02 -7.24
C PRO A 17 1.87 12.01 -6.39
N ALA A 18 2.00 11.72 -5.10
CA ALA A 18 0.95 11.92 -4.14
C ALA A 18 0.67 13.42 -3.97
N VAL A 19 -0.52 13.73 -3.47
CA VAL A 19 -0.94 15.12 -3.24
C VAL A 19 0.08 15.81 -2.33
N PRO A 20 0.51 17.03 -2.69
CA PRO A 20 1.42 17.81 -1.85
C PRO A 20 0.88 17.99 -0.41
N PRO A 21 1.77 18.14 0.59
CA PRO A 21 1.33 18.48 1.93
C PRO A 21 0.60 19.83 1.93
N HIS A 22 -0.39 19.97 2.81
CA HIS A 22 -1.16 21.20 2.92
C HIS A 22 -0.27 22.36 3.43
N PRO A 23 -0.40 23.59 2.90
CA PRO A 23 0.46 24.72 3.27
C PRO A 23 0.36 25.14 4.74
N LEU A 24 -0.79 24.89 5.39
CA LEU A 24 -1.00 25.14 6.82
C LEU A 24 -0.44 24.02 7.73
N GLY A 25 0.27 23.05 7.15
CA GLY A 25 0.74 21.86 7.87
C GLY A 25 -0.27 20.71 7.84
N GLY A 26 0.20 19.54 8.25
CA GLY A 26 -0.56 18.29 8.21
C GLY A 26 0.23 17.17 7.54
N PRO A 27 -0.09 15.90 7.81
CA PRO A 27 0.56 14.78 7.17
C PRO A 27 0.29 14.80 5.66
N GLN A 28 1.33 14.56 4.87
CA GLN A 28 1.21 14.41 3.42
C GLN A 28 0.34 13.17 3.11
N PRO A 29 -0.68 13.29 2.24
CA PRO A 29 -1.44 12.16 1.74
C PRO A 29 -0.56 11.14 1.01
N SER A 30 -0.94 9.86 1.06
CA SER A 30 -0.22 8.79 0.34
C SER A 30 -0.72 8.58 -1.10
N PHE A 31 -1.80 9.26 -1.49
CA PHE A 31 -2.46 9.09 -2.79
C PHE A 31 -2.39 10.37 -3.62
N CYS A 32 -2.55 10.25 -4.93
CA CYS A 32 -2.62 11.40 -5.84
C CYS A 32 -4.02 12.03 -5.84
N ASP A 33 -4.22 13.02 -6.69
CA ASP A 33 -5.45 13.80 -6.84
C ASP A 33 -6.65 13.03 -7.43
N ARG A 34 -6.50 11.73 -7.73
CA ARG A 34 -7.57 10.90 -8.27
C ARG A 34 -8.46 10.38 -7.14
N GLU A 35 -9.77 10.61 -7.25
CA GLU A 35 -10.77 10.11 -6.30
C GLU A 35 -10.78 8.58 -6.18
N ASP A 36 -10.52 7.88 -7.29
CA ASP A 36 -10.41 6.41 -7.34
C ASP A 36 -9.20 5.88 -6.58
N HIS A 37 -8.18 6.70 -6.32
CA HIS A 37 -6.93 6.27 -5.69
C HIS A 37 -7.01 6.56 -4.20
N ASN A 38 -7.60 5.64 -3.45
CA ASN A 38 -7.75 5.74 -2.01
C ASN A 38 -7.38 4.43 -1.32
N ALA A 39 -7.44 4.42 0.01
CA ALA A 39 -7.03 3.27 0.81
C ALA A 39 -7.85 2.01 0.52
N LEU A 40 -9.17 2.16 0.34
CA LEU A 40 -10.09 1.06 0.11
C LEU A 40 -9.84 0.41 -1.26
N THR A 41 -9.85 1.22 -2.32
CA THR A 41 -9.68 0.74 -3.69
C THR A 41 -8.27 0.18 -3.91
N ALA A 42 -7.24 0.81 -3.36
CA ALA A 42 -5.87 0.28 -3.43
C ALA A 42 -5.74 -1.06 -2.71
N HIS A 43 -6.46 -1.25 -1.60
CA HIS A 43 -6.49 -2.54 -0.91
C HIS A 43 -7.21 -3.61 -1.73
N GLN A 44 -8.37 -3.30 -2.29
CA GLN A 44 -9.12 -4.20 -3.18
C GLN A 44 -8.27 -4.61 -4.40
N GLU A 45 -7.58 -3.67 -5.02
CA GLU A 45 -6.72 -3.94 -6.17
C GLU A 45 -5.52 -4.81 -5.81
N ARG A 46 -4.89 -4.57 -4.65
CA ARG A 46 -3.83 -5.46 -4.14
C ARG A 46 -4.36 -6.88 -3.88
N GLN A 47 -5.57 -7.01 -3.35
CA GLN A 47 -6.19 -8.33 -3.15
C GLN A 47 -6.47 -9.03 -4.48
N ARG A 48 -6.93 -8.30 -5.50
CA ARG A 48 -7.16 -8.84 -6.84
C ARG A 48 -5.86 -9.37 -7.46
N ILE A 49 -4.81 -8.54 -7.49
CA ILE A 49 -3.49 -8.93 -8.03
C ILE A 49 -2.92 -10.12 -7.25
N ALA A 50 -3.08 -10.15 -5.93
CA ALA A 50 -2.61 -11.28 -5.11
C ALA A 50 -3.34 -12.59 -5.45
N ARG A 51 -4.65 -12.55 -5.71
CA ARG A 51 -5.43 -13.72 -6.16
C ARG A 51 -4.98 -14.18 -7.55
N GLU A 52 -4.93 -13.27 -8.52
CA GLU A 52 -4.49 -13.58 -9.89
C GLU A 52 -3.07 -14.17 -9.91
N ARG A 53 -2.18 -13.65 -9.06
CA ARG A 53 -0.81 -14.17 -8.90
C ARG A 53 -0.77 -15.53 -8.22
N ALA A 54 -1.65 -15.79 -7.25
CA ALA A 54 -1.76 -17.10 -6.62
C ALA A 54 -2.35 -18.16 -7.55
N GLU A 55 -3.25 -17.76 -8.46
CA GLU A 55 -3.83 -18.64 -9.48
C GLU A 55 -2.83 -18.93 -10.61
N SER A 56 -1.97 -17.96 -10.95
CA SER A 56 -0.98 -18.10 -12.02
C SER A 56 0.34 -18.76 -11.56
N ASP A 57 0.64 -18.72 -10.26
CA ASP A 57 1.84 -19.33 -9.65
C ASP A 57 1.42 -20.68 -9.03
N GLU A 58 1.30 -21.73 -9.85
CA GLU A 58 1.20 -23.14 -9.46
C GLU A 58 2.49 -23.64 -8.76
N ARG A 59 3.02 -22.87 -7.81
CA ARG A 59 4.07 -23.28 -6.89
C ARG A 59 3.59 -22.92 -5.48
N PRO A 60 3.40 -23.90 -4.59
CA PRO A 60 2.77 -23.65 -3.30
C PRO A 60 3.63 -22.70 -2.47
N GLN A 61 3.20 -21.44 -2.35
CA GLN A 61 3.71 -20.54 -1.35
C GLN A 61 3.13 -20.98 0.00
N PRO A 62 3.97 -21.43 0.96
CA PRO A 62 3.48 -21.75 2.30
C PRO A 62 2.83 -20.50 2.89
N PRO A 63 1.74 -20.65 3.68
CA PRO A 63 1.07 -19.52 4.31
C PRO A 63 2.10 -18.73 5.12
N ALA A 64 2.06 -17.39 4.99
CA ALA A 64 2.86 -16.48 5.79
C ALA A 64 2.83 -16.93 7.27
N PRO A 65 3.96 -16.99 7.97
CA PRO A 65 3.98 -17.46 9.34
C PRO A 65 3.05 -16.57 10.16
N LYS A 66 1.89 -17.12 10.53
CA LYS A 66 1.09 -16.65 11.65
C LYS A 66 2.10 -16.42 12.77
N ARG A 67 2.23 -15.17 13.22
CA ARG A 67 3.09 -14.84 14.37
C ARG A 67 2.64 -15.80 15.46
N ALA A 68 3.49 -16.78 15.78
CA ALA A 68 3.26 -17.66 16.90
C ALA A 68 3.15 -16.72 18.10
N GLU A 69 1.96 -16.69 18.69
CA GLU A 69 1.79 -16.34 20.09
C GLU A 69 2.92 -17.05 20.84
N SER A 70 3.90 -16.26 21.27
CA SER A 70 4.94 -16.74 22.16
C SER A 70 4.32 -16.70 23.54
N GLU A 71 3.67 -17.81 23.86
CA GLU A 71 3.33 -18.25 25.20
C GLU A 71 4.61 -18.24 26.07
N GLU A 72 4.53 -17.49 27.16
CA GLU A 72 5.12 -17.75 28.49
C GLU A 72 6.44 -18.55 28.58
N VAL A 73 7.53 -17.89 29.03
CA VAL A 73 8.61 -18.52 29.81
C VAL A 73 9.21 -17.50 30.81
N VAL A 74 9.16 -17.89 32.10
CA VAL A 74 9.69 -17.36 33.38
C VAL A 74 8.80 -16.41 34.19
#